data_AF-A0A6M2ABD9-F1
#
_entry.id   AF-A0A6M2ABD9-F1
#
_cell.length_a   1.000
_cell.length_b   1.000
_cell.length_c   1.000
_cell.angle_alpha   90.00
_cell.angle_beta   90.00
_cell.angle_gamma   90.00
#
_symmetry.space_group_name_H-M   'P 1'
#
loop_
_entity.id
_entity.type
_entity.pdbx_description
1 polymer ?
#
loop_
_entity_poly.entity_id
_entity_poly.type
_entity_poly.pdbx_seq_one_letter_code
_entity_poly.pdbx_strand_id
1 'polypeptide(L)'
;MELYSQIDLLVKFGTYFKREAKELIAKMMGDRFNLKKERGDVFFKTNDSLTLSNKNRKIKKFLKKVFPLSSQEIRCLELFKEGHSAQATAAILNLSPRTVESYFESIKYKLSCSSKAELLEI
;
A
#
# COMPACT_ATOMS: atom_id res chain seq x y z
N MET A 1 9.37 -8.91 28.32
CA MET A 1 7.93 -9.04 28.63
C MET A 1 7.20 -7.69 28.72
N GLU A 2 7.87 -6.55 28.49
CA GLU A 2 7.26 -5.20 28.62
C GLU A 2 6.71 -4.60 27.31
N LEU A 3 7.12 -5.11 26.15
CA LEU A 3 6.72 -4.54 24.84
C LEU A 3 5.26 -4.89 24.45
N TYR A 4 4.75 -6.04 24.90
CA TYR A 4 3.38 -6.51 24.61
C TYR A 4 2.32 -5.64 25.32
N SER A 5 2.61 -5.20 26.55
CA SER A 5 1.72 -4.35 27.36
C SER A 5 1.40 -3.00 26.71
N GLN A 6 2.38 -2.41 26.01
CA GLN A 6 2.20 -1.13 25.32
C GLN A 6 1.31 -1.26 24.07
N ILE A 7 1.34 -2.41 23.39
CA ILE A 7 0.50 -2.67 22.22
C ILE A 7 -0.94 -2.91 22.67
N ASP A 8 -1.17 -3.70 23.72
CA ASP A 8 -2.51 -3.93 24.27
C ASP A 8 -3.14 -2.62 24.77
N LEU A 9 -2.34 -1.76 25.40
CA LEU A 9 -2.78 -0.44 25.79
C LEU A 9 -3.16 0.41 24.58
N LEU A 10 -2.39 0.37 23.50
CA LEU A 10 -2.69 1.09 22.26
C LEU A 10 -3.97 0.57 21.59
N VAL A 11 -4.21 -0.75 21.61
CA VAL A 11 -5.44 -1.36 21.08
C VAL A 11 -6.67 -0.97 21.91
N LYS A 12 -6.54 -0.99 23.25
CA LYS A 12 -7.59 -0.53 24.17
C LYS A 12 -7.85 0.96 24.00
N PHE A 13 -6.80 1.76 23.88
CA PHE A 13 -6.89 3.19 23.60
C PHE A 13 -7.58 3.44 22.26
N GLY A 14 -7.21 2.72 21.20
CA GLY A 14 -7.85 2.84 19.89
C GLY A 14 -9.34 2.53 19.94
N THR A 15 -9.73 1.52 20.71
CA THR A 15 -11.13 1.16 20.93
C THR A 15 -11.87 2.23 21.72
N TYR A 16 -11.28 2.72 22.82
CA TYR A 16 -11.82 3.82 23.62
C TYR A 16 -11.98 5.10 22.80
N PHE A 17 -10.92 5.54 22.13
CA PHE A 17 -10.90 6.74 21.30
C PHE A 17 -11.96 6.70 20.21
N LYS A 18 -12.12 5.57 19.50
CA LYS A 18 -13.17 5.41 18.48
C LYS A 18 -14.58 5.55 19.07
N ARG A 19 -14.79 5.08 20.30
CA ARG A 19 -16.07 5.20 20.98
C ARG A 19 -16.36 6.65 21.37
N GLU A 20 -15.41 7.31 22.03
CA GLU A 20 -15.58 8.70 22.49
C GLU A 20 -15.67 9.69 21.32
N ALA A 21 -14.87 9.48 20.28
CA ALA A 21 -14.85 10.35 19.10
C ALA A 21 -15.99 10.06 18.11
N LYS A 22 -16.85 9.07 18.35
CA LYS A 22 -17.86 8.61 17.39
C LYS A 22 -18.75 9.74 16.87
N GLU A 23 -19.25 10.58 17.77
CA GLU A 23 -20.12 11.69 17.40
C GLU A 23 -19.39 12.78 16.61
N LEU A 24 -18.14 13.07 17.00
CA LEU A 24 -17.31 14.05 16.33
C LEU A 24 -16.93 13.57 14.92
N ILE A 25 -16.57 12.29 14.77
CA ILE A 25 -16.29 11.66 13.48
C ILE A 25 -17.55 11.69 12.61
N ALA A 26 -18.71 11.36 13.16
CA ALA A 26 -19.98 11.39 12.43
C ALA A 26 -20.32 12.80 11.91
N LYS A 27 -20.13 13.84 12.73
CA LYS A 27 -20.30 15.24 12.31
C LYS A 27 -19.33 15.62 11.19
N MET A 28 -18.05 15.28 11.34
CA MET A 28 -17.02 15.53 10.32
C MET A 28 -17.22 14.74 9.02
N MET A 29 -17.92 13.60 9.08
CA MET A 29 -18.27 12.83 7.88
C MET A 29 -19.32 13.53 7.00
N GLY A 30 -20.15 14.39 7.59
CA GLY A 30 -21.09 15.25 6.85
C GLY A 30 -20.37 16.38 6.11
N ASP A 31 -19.41 17.02 6.78
CA ASP A 31 -18.56 18.11 6.25
C ASP A 31 -17.18 17.61 5.78
N ARG A 32 -17.13 16.47 5.09
CA ARG A 32 -15.83 15.96 4.60
C ARG A 32 -15.18 17.01 3.71
N PHE A 33 -14.04 17.52 4.18
CA PHE A 33 -13.18 18.39 3.39
C PHE A 33 -12.69 17.59 2.18
N ASN A 34 -13.29 17.84 1.02
CA ASN A 34 -12.88 17.20 -0.22
C ASN A 34 -11.61 17.91 -0.70
N LEU A 35 -10.46 17.38 -0.27
CA LEU A 35 -9.15 17.95 -0.55
C LEU A 35 -8.89 18.11 -2.06
N LYS A 36 -9.44 17.22 -2.89
CA LYS A 36 -9.38 17.33 -4.35
C LYS A 36 -10.24 18.48 -4.87
N LYS A 37 -11.44 18.67 -4.33
CA LYS A 37 -12.34 19.78 -4.68
C LYS A 37 -11.71 21.13 -4.30
N GLU A 38 -11.13 21.23 -3.11
CA GLU A 38 -10.66 22.50 -2.55
C GLU A 38 -9.25 22.88 -3.02
N ARG A 39 -8.36 21.91 -3.28
CA ARG A 39 -6.97 22.17 -3.71
C ARG A 39 -6.63 21.70 -5.12
N GLY A 40 -7.61 21.14 -5.83
CA GLY A 40 -7.43 20.62 -7.18
C GLY A 40 -6.44 19.46 -7.28
N ASP A 41 -6.12 19.08 -8.51
CA ASP A 41 -5.18 17.99 -8.78
C ASP A 41 -3.73 18.34 -8.40
N VAL A 42 -3.43 19.63 -8.17
CA VAL A 42 -2.09 20.13 -7.82
C VAL A 42 -1.60 19.53 -6.50
N PHE A 43 -2.49 19.25 -5.55
CA PHE A 43 -2.11 18.58 -4.30
C PHE A 43 -1.66 17.12 -4.51
N PHE A 44 -2.23 16.44 -5.50
CA PHE A 44 -1.92 15.03 -5.80
C PHE A 44 -0.83 14.87 -6.86
N LYS A 45 -0.45 15.95 -7.55
CA LYS A 45 0.74 15.97 -8.39
C LYS A 45 1.95 15.82 -7.48
N THR A 46 2.50 14.61 -7.44
CA THR A 46 3.82 14.36 -6.86
C THR A 46 4.80 15.30 -7.55
N ASN A 47 5.33 16.25 -6.80
CA ASN A 47 6.42 17.05 -7.31
C ASN A 47 7.65 16.16 -7.28
N ASP A 48 8.16 15.75 -8.44
CA ASP A 48 9.36 14.89 -8.55
C ASP A 48 10.58 15.53 -7.83
N SER A 49 10.53 16.84 -7.56
CA SER A 49 11.52 17.57 -6.77
C SER A 49 11.35 17.46 -5.24
N LEU A 50 10.17 17.05 -4.74
CA LEU A 50 9.98 16.70 -3.34
C LEU A 50 10.61 15.34 -3.11
N THR A 51 11.94 15.36 -2.97
CA THR A 51 12.63 14.30 -2.26
C THR A 51 12.14 14.34 -0.81
N LEU A 52 11.02 13.67 -0.53
CA LEU A 52 10.79 13.05 0.77
C LEU A 52 12.00 12.15 0.95
N SER A 53 13.05 12.72 1.54
CA SER A 53 14.41 12.24 1.38
C SER A 53 14.47 10.78 1.80
N ASN A 54 14.43 9.91 0.80
CA ASN A 54 14.49 8.46 0.89
C ASN A 54 15.89 8.01 1.40
N LYS A 55 16.70 8.97 1.85
CA LYS A 55 17.97 8.81 2.56
C LYS A 55 17.78 8.44 4.03
N ASN A 56 16.60 8.64 4.63
CA ASN A 56 16.38 8.20 6.01
C ASN A 56 16.24 6.67 6.06
N ARG A 57 17.36 5.98 6.34
CA ARG A 57 17.47 4.51 6.38
C ARG A 57 16.39 3.84 7.24
N LYS A 58 15.94 4.50 8.31
CA LYS A 58 14.85 4.02 9.18
C LYS A 58 13.51 4.00 8.43
N ILE A 59 13.19 5.08 7.72
CA ILE A 59 11.97 5.19 6.90
C ILE A 59 12.03 4.17 5.75
N LYS A 60 13.15 4.05 5.03
CA LYS A 60 13.29 3.05 3.96
C LYS A 60 13.16 1.61 4.48
N LYS A 61 13.71 1.31 5.66
CA LYS A 61 13.55 0.01 6.32
C LYS A 61 12.11 -0.25 6.75
N PHE A 62 11.42 0.77 7.24
CA PHE A 62 10.00 0.70 7.60
C PHE A 62 9.13 0.50 6.36
N LEU A 63 9.32 1.30 5.30
CA LEU A 63 8.58 1.15 4.04
C LEU A 63 8.80 -0.22 3.42
N LYS A 64 10.00 -0.80 3.49
CA LYS A 64 10.23 -2.20 3.07
C LYS A 64 9.50 -3.24 3.92
N LYS A 65 9.18 -2.94 5.18
CA LYS A 65 8.36 -3.82 6.02
C LYS A 65 6.87 -3.71 5.68
N VAL A 66 6.42 -2.51 5.32
CA VAL A 66 5.00 -2.24 5.00
C VAL A 66 4.68 -2.66 3.56
N PHE A 67 5.58 -2.37 2.62
CA PHE A 67 5.51 -2.72 1.21
C PHE A 67 6.78 -3.48 0.80
N PRO A 68 6.80 -4.81 0.99
CA PRO A 68 7.98 -5.65 0.74
C PRO A 68 8.27 -5.93 -0.76
N LEU A 69 7.49 -5.35 -1.67
CA LEU A 69 7.64 -5.58 -3.10
C LEU A 69 8.85 -4.82 -3.66
N SER A 70 9.56 -5.48 -4.56
CA SER A 70 10.58 -4.89 -5.43
C SER A 70 9.93 -4.11 -6.57
N SER A 71 10.72 -3.26 -7.23
CA SER A 71 10.25 -2.50 -8.39
C SER A 71 9.71 -3.39 -9.52
N GLN A 72 10.33 -4.55 -9.76
CA GLN A 72 9.87 -5.49 -10.79
C GLN A 72 8.56 -6.16 -10.40
N GLU A 73 8.41 -6.54 -9.13
CA GLU A 73 7.16 -7.10 -8.61
C GLU A 73 6.01 -6.09 -8.68
N ILE A 74 6.26 -4.83 -8.33
CA ILE A 74 5.28 -3.74 -8.47
C ILE A 74 4.84 -3.63 -9.93
N ARG A 75 5.78 -3.57 -10.86
CA ARG A 75 5.48 -3.43 -12.29
C ARG A 75 4.69 -4.61 -12.86
N CYS A 76 5.00 -5.84 -12.41
CA CYS A 76 4.21 -7.02 -12.77
C CYS A 76 2.79 -6.96 -12.20
N LEU A 77 2.63 -6.48 -10.96
CA LEU A 77 1.34 -6.33 -10.29
C LEU A 77 0.47 -5.26 -10.96
N GLU A 78 1.05 -4.12 -11.35
CA GLU A 78 0.34 -3.06 -12.07
C GLU A 78 -0.24 -3.57 -13.40
N LEU A 79 0.58 -4.23 -14.22
CA LEU A 79 0.12 -4.82 -15.48
C LEU A 79 -0.96 -5.90 -15.26
N PHE A 80 -0.86 -6.67 -14.19
CA PHE A 80 -1.90 -7.64 -13.83
C PHE A 80 -3.23 -6.97 -13.47
N LYS A 81 -3.20 -5.86 -12.72
CA LYS A 81 -4.39 -5.06 -12.38
C LYS A 81 -5.04 -4.41 -13.61
N GLU A 82 -4.24 -4.10 -14.63
CA GLU A 82 -4.71 -3.62 -15.93
C GLU A 82 -5.30 -4.74 -16.80
N GLY A 83 -5.25 -6.00 -16.35
CA GLY A 83 -5.83 -7.16 -17.03
C GLY A 83 -4.85 -7.91 -17.93
N HIS A 84 -3.54 -7.60 -17.89
CA HIS A 84 -2.55 -8.33 -18.67
C HIS A 84 -2.27 -9.72 -18.08
N SER A 85 -2.21 -10.72 -18.96
CA SER A 85 -1.78 -12.07 -18.61
C SER A 85 -0.27 -12.12 -18.32
N ALA A 86 0.20 -13.18 -17.64
CA ALA A 86 1.63 -13.36 -17.39
C ALA A 86 2.47 -13.39 -18.67
N GLN A 87 1.92 -13.91 -19.78
CA GLN A 87 2.58 -13.90 -21.08
C GLN A 87 2.66 -12.48 -21.68
N ALA A 88 1.58 -11.70 -21.59
CA ALA A 88 1.57 -10.32 -22.04
C ALA A 88 2.52 -9.45 -21.21
N THR A 89 2.47 -9.58 -19.89
CA THR A 89 3.39 -8.91 -18.96
C THR A 89 4.85 -9.27 -19.25
N ALA A 90 5.15 -10.53 -19.56
CA ALA A 90 6.49 -10.95 -19.94
C ALA A 90 6.97 -10.26 -21.23
N ALA A 91 6.12 -10.15 -22.24
CA ALA A 91 6.43 -9.43 -23.47
C ALA A 91 6.65 -7.92 -23.22
N ILE A 92 5.78 -7.28 -22.43
CA ILE A 92 5.87 -5.84 -22.11
C ILE A 92 7.15 -5.51 -21.33
N LEU A 93 7.55 -6.40 -20.42
CA LEU A 93 8.71 -6.20 -19.55
C LEU A 93 10.02 -6.75 -20.11
N ASN A 94 10.00 -7.38 -21.30
CA ASN A 94 11.13 -8.12 -21.87
C ASN A 94 11.71 -9.16 -20.88
N LEU A 95 10.82 -9.93 -20.25
CA LEU A 95 11.14 -11.00 -19.31
C LEU A 95 10.68 -12.36 -19.85
N SER A 96 11.16 -13.45 -19.25
CA SER A 96 10.57 -14.76 -19.53
C SER A 96 9.22 -14.90 -18.81
N PRO A 97 8.23 -15.62 -19.39
CA PRO A 97 6.98 -15.93 -18.69
C PRO A 97 7.20 -16.62 -17.34
N ARG A 98 8.23 -17.47 -17.23
CA ARG A 98 8.61 -18.12 -15.97
C ARG A 98 9.07 -17.12 -14.91
N THR A 99 9.77 -16.05 -15.32
CA THR A 99 10.21 -14.99 -14.42
C THR A 99 9.01 -14.21 -13.89
N VAL A 100 8.05 -13.88 -14.75
CA VAL A 100 6.82 -13.18 -14.35
C VAL A 100 5.98 -14.03 -13.40
N GLU A 101 5.82 -15.32 -13.69
CA GLU A 101 5.16 -16.26 -12.77
C GLU A 101 5.87 -16.34 -11.41
N SER A 102 7.20 -16.40 -11.41
CA SER A 102 7.98 -16.36 -10.17
C SER A 102 7.78 -15.06 -9.39
N TYR A 103 7.62 -13.92 -10.07
CA TYR A 103 7.27 -12.66 -9.41
C TYR A 103 5.87 -12.70 -8.82
N PHE A 104 4.87 -13.25 -9.52
CA PHE A 104 3.52 -13.41 -8.95
C PHE A 104 3.50 -14.31 -7.72
N GLU A 105 4.24 -15.42 -7.72
CA GLU A 105 4.38 -16.25 -6.51
C GLU A 105 5.05 -15.49 -5.37
N SER A 106 6.09 -14.71 -5.68
CA SER A 106 6.78 -13.88 -4.68
C SER A 106 5.87 -12.78 -4.13
N ILE A 107 5.03 -12.15 -4.96
CA ILE A 107 4.06 -11.13 -4.56
C ILE A 107 3.02 -11.75 -3.64
N LYS A 108 2.41 -12.88 -4.02
CA LYS A 108 1.44 -13.59 -3.17
C LYS A 108 2.03 -13.92 -1.81
N TYR A 109 3.23 -14.50 -1.78
CA TYR A 109 3.92 -14.81 -0.53
C TYR A 109 4.18 -13.57 0.33
N LYS A 110 4.64 -12.48 -0.28
CA LYS A 110 4.97 -11.22 0.41
C LYS A 110 3.75 -10.46 0.94
N LEU A 111 2.61 -10.60 0.28
CA LEU A 111 1.34 -9.96 0.67
C LEU A 111 0.42 -10.91 1.44
N SER A 112 0.86 -12.15 1.70
CA SER A 112 0.08 -13.20 2.35
C SER A 112 -1.25 -13.51 1.64
N CYS A 113 -1.24 -13.48 0.31
CA CYS A 113 -2.39 -13.83 -0.52
C CYS A 113 -2.36 -15.31 -0.91
N SER A 114 -3.53 -15.94 -0.92
CA SER A 114 -3.70 -17.35 -1.28
C SER A 114 -3.91 -17.54 -2.79
N SER A 115 -4.42 -16.51 -3.48
CA SER A 115 -4.77 -16.58 -4.90
C SER A 115 -4.32 -15.35 -5.68
N LYS A 116 -4.23 -15.48 -7.01
CA LYS A 116 -4.00 -14.33 -7.91
C LYS A 116 -5.19 -13.37 -7.93
N ALA A 117 -6.42 -13.86 -7.68
CA ALA A 117 -7.61 -13.02 -7.65
C ALA A 117 -7.56 -12.02 -6.48
N GLU A 118 -7.10 -12.45 -5.30
CA GLU A 118 -6.90 -11.57 -4.14
C GLU A 118 -5.94 -10.40 -4.42
N LEU A 119 -5.00 -10.55 -5.36
CA LEU A 119 -4.09 -9.47 -5.74
C LEU A 119 -4.81 -8.28 -6.41
N LEU A 120 -6.01 -8.49 -6.95
CA LEU A 120 -6.83 -7.44 -7.55
C LEU A 120 -7.57 -6.60 -6.50
N GLU A 121 -7.72 -7.11 -5.28
CA GLU A 121 -8.46 -6.44 -4.19
C GLU A 121 -7.56 -5.57 -3.28
N ILE A 122 -6.24 -5.59 -3.50
CA ILE A 122 -5.24 -4.80 -2.77
C ILE A 122 -5.10 -3.40 -3.37
#